data_AF-A0A838N1Y2-F1
#
_entry.id   AF-A0A838N1Y2-F1
#
_cell.length_a   1.000
_cell.length_b   1.000
_cell.length_c   1.000
_cell.angle_alpha   90.00
_cell.angle_beta   90.00
_cell.angle_gamma   90.00
#
_symmetry.space_group_name_H-M   'P 1'
#
loop_
_entity.id
_entity.type
_entity.pdbx_description
1 polymer ?
#
loop_
_entity_poly.entity_id
_entity_poly.type
_entity_poly.pdbx_seq_one_letter_code
_entity_poly.pdbx_strand_id
1 'polypeptide(L)'
;LIRACVGRGDGTSNLILQGLQRVRFTAFEQEKPFAIAKIEPIESKPPASEAESYGLGRRLLEMYETFKADGRQFPEKVNRYLSDLQDPEMLADLMAATFISDPSRRQQLLEESSVTQRLRLVIQFLREETAA
;
A
#
# COMPACT_ATOMS: atom_id res chain seq x y z
N LEU A 1 11.48 3.99 -7.03
CA LEU A 1 12.94 4.08 -6.92
C LEU A 1 13.55 2.68 -6.82
N ILE A 2 14.58 2.38 -7.59
CA ILE A 2 15.34 1.12 -7.47
C ILE A 2 16.29 1.26 -6.27
N ARG A 3 16.16 0.39 -5.28
CA ARG A 3 16.97 0.36 -4.06
C ARG A 3 18.13 -0.63 -4.15
N ALA A 4 17.91 -1.74 -4.85
CA ALA A 4 18.92 -2.74 -5.16
C ALA A 4 18.52 -3.49 -6.43
N CYS A 5 19.52 -3.97 -7.16
CA CYS A 5 19.34 -4.85 -8.32
C CYS A 5 20.44 -5.91 -8.26
N VAL A 6 20.04 -7.19 -8.28
CA VAL A 6 20.98 -8.32 -8.29
C VAL A 6 20.66 -9.21 -9.48
N GLY A 7 21.60 -9.27 -10.42
CA GLY A 7 21.50 -10.16 -11.57
C GLY A 7 21.63 -11.62 -11.17
N ARG A 8 20.94 -12.49 -11.91
CA ARG A 8 21.03 -13.95 -11.81
C ARG A 8 21.70 -14.50 -13.07
N GLY A 9 22.24 -15.72 -12.99
CA GLY A 9 22.90 -16.39 -14.12
C GLY A 9 21.98 -16.80 -15.27
N ASP A 10 20.66 -16.72 -15.07
CA ASP A 10 19.61 -17.04 -16.04
C ASP A 10 19.15 -15.83 -16.88
N GLY A 11 19.82 -14.68 -16.73
CA GLY A 11 19.45 -13.44 -17.42
C GLY A 11 18.34 -12.63 -16.75
N THR A 12 17.81 -13.07 -15.61
CA THR A 12 16.85 -12.31 -14.80
C THR A 12 17.55 -11.48 -13.73
N SER A 13 16.80 -10.61 -13.04
CA SER A 13 17.30 -9.84 -11.91
C SER A 13 16.26 -9.76 -10.80
N ASN A 14 16.73 -9.79 -9.55
CA ASN A 14 15.92 -9.42 -8.40
C ASN A 14 16.04 -7.92 -8.17
N LEU A 15 14.93 -7.19 -8.21
CA LEU A 15 14.88 -5.77 -7.89
C LEU A 15 14.20 -5.53 -6.54
N ILE A 16 14.79 -4.66 -5.74
CA ILE A 16 14.13 -4.07 -4.58
C ILE A 16 13.66 -2.68 -4.99
N LEU A 17 12.36 -2.44 -4.92
CA LEU A 17 11.73 -1.19 -5.32
C LEU A 17 11.12 -0.49 -4.11
N GLN A 18 11.20 0.83 -4.11
CA GLN A 18 10.48 1.70 -3.19
C GLN A 18 9.47 2.55 -3.97
N GLY A 19 8.19 2.44 -3.62
CA GLY A 19 7.16 3.36 -4.09
C GLY A 19 7.41 4.77 -3.59
N LEU A 20 7.18 5.78 -4.43
CA LEU A 20 7.44 7.18 -4.10
C LEU A 20 6.17 8.02 -4.03
N GLN A 21 5.31 7.87 -5.04
CA GLN A 21 4.07 8.62 -5.18
C GLN A 21 3.14 7.88 -6.15
N ARG A 22 1.85 8.17 -6.04
CA ARG A 22 0.86 7.76 -7.04
C ARG A 22 0.97 8.66 -8.25
N VAL A 23 0.81 8.09 -9.43
CA VAL A 23 0.83 8.84 -10.69
C VAL A 23 -0.27 8.36 -11.61
N ARG A 24 -0.74 9.25 -12.47
CA ARG A 24 -1.61 8.94 -13.59
C ARG A 24 -0.76 8.87 -14.85
N PHE A 25 -0.95 7.83 -15.66
CA PHE A 25 -0.42 7.82 -17.01
C PHE A 25 -1.27 8.73 -17.91
N THR A 26 -0.64 9.66 -18.62
CA THR A 26 -1.33 10.59 -19.53
C THR A 26 -1.14 10.22 -21.00
N ALA A 27 -0.04 9.54 -21.33
CA ALA A 27 0.22 8.99 -22.66
C ALA A 27 1.31 7.92 -22.58
N PHE A 28 1.34 7.01 -23.57
CA PHE A 28 2.48 6.14 -23.85
C PHE A 28 3.19 6.65 -25.11
N GLU A 29 4.45 7.05 -24.98
CA GLU A 29 5.28 7.53 -26.10
C GLU A 29 5.98 6.37 -26.82
N GLN A 30 6.15 5.24 -26.13
CA GLN A 30 6.75 4.03 -26.66
C GLN A 30 6.11 2.81 -25.98
N GLU A 31 5.92 1.73 -26.74
CA GLU A 31 5.50 0.43 -26.19
C GLU A 31 6.59 -0.65 -26.31
N LYS A 32 7.45 -0.57 -27.34
CA LYS A 32 8.50 -1.55 -27.64
C LYS A 32 9.87 -0.88 -27.76
N PRO A 33 10.97 -1.52 -27.30
CA PRO A 33 11.01 -2.84 -26.64
C PRO A 33 10.56 -2.81 -25.17
N PHE A 34 10.30 -1.63 -24.62
CA PHE A 34 9.71 -1.41 -23.31
C PHE A 34 8.83 -0.16 -23.33
N ALA A 35 7.90 -0.07 -22.39
CA ALA A 35 7.00 1.06 -22.29
C ALA A 35 7.70 2.33 -21.78
N ILE A 36 7.44 3.46 -22.42
CA ILE A 36 7.79 4.81 -21.92
C ILE A 36 6.49 5.60 -21.85
N ALA A 37 6.16 6.11 -20.66
CA ALA A 37 4.90 6.82 -20.42
C ALA A 37 5.15 8.23 -19.88
N LYS A 38 4.27 9.16 -20.26
CA LYS A 38 4.11 10.44 -19.57
C LYS A 38 3.26 10.23 -18.33
N ILE A 39 3.67 10.88 -17.25
CA ILE A 39 3.05 10.70 -15.94
C ILE A 39 2.76 12.06 -15.30
N GLU A 40 1.67 12.13 -14.54
CA GLU A 40 1.34 13.26 -13.67
C GLU A 40 1.18 12.77 -12.23
N PRO A 41 1.76 13.46 -11.22
CA PRO A 41 1.52 13.17 -9.82
C PRO A 41 0.03 13.18 -9.46
N ILE A 42 -0.38 12.22 -8.62
CA ILE A 42 -1.69 12.26 -7.96
C ILE A 42 -1.44 12.56 -6.49
N GLU A 43 -1.85 13.74 -6.05
CA GLU A 43 -1.85 14.10 -4.64
C GLU A 43 -3.01 13.42 -3.91
N SER A 44 -2.71 12.90 -2.72
CA SER A 44 -3.74 12.39 -1.83
C SER A 44 -4.54 13.54 -1.25
N LYS A 45 -5.87 13.39 -1.23
CA LYS A 45 -6.76 14.33 -0.56
C LYS A 45 -6.66 14.07 0.94
N PRO A 46 -6.21 15.06 1.73
CA PRO A 46 -6.05 14.88 3.16
C PRO A 46 -7.42 14.58 3.81
N PRO A 47 -7.43 13.93 4.98
CA PRO A 47 -8.66 13.73 5.73
C PRO A 47 -9.40 15.04 5.99
N ALA A 48 -10.70 15.08 5.72
CA ALA A 48 -11.53 16.23 6.09
C ALA A 48 -11.70 16.36 7.61
N SER A 49 -11.49 15.26 8.35
CA SER A 49 -11.51 15.19 9.80
C SER A 49 -10.33 14.36 10.31
N GLU A 50 -9.44 15.02 11.05
CA GLU A 50 -8.31 14.37 11.71
C GLU A 50 -8.78 13.32 12.72
N ALA A 51 -9.80 13.65 13.52
CA ALA A 51 -10.36 12.73 14.51
C ALA A 51 -10.92 11.44 13.87
N GLU A 52 -11.57 11.57 12.72
CA GLU A 52 -12.09 10.42 11.97
C GLU A 52 -10.96 9.55 11.43
N SER A 53 -9.98 10.14 10.74
CA SER A 53 -8.84 9.39 10.20
C SER A 53 -8.02 8.73 11.29
N TYR A 54 -7.83 9.38 12.44
CA TYR A 54 -7.20 8.80 13.62
C TYR A 54 -7.98 7.58 14.15
N GLY A 55 -9.31 7.70 14.25
CA GLY A 55 -10.17 6.59 14.67
C GLY A 55 -10.09 5.39 13.74
N LEU A 56 -10.08 5.63 12.43
CA LEU A 56 -9.89 4.57 11.42
C LEU A 56 -8.49 3.96 11.49
N GLY A 57 -7.45 4.77 11.69
CA GLY A 57 -6.09 4.31 11.86
C GLY A 57 -5.92 3.39 13.07
N ARG A 58 -6.46 3.79 14.23
CA ARG A 58 -6.47 2.92 15.42
C ARG A 58 -7.16 1.59 15.16
N ARG A 59 -8.28 1.60 14.44
CA ARG A 59 -8.99 0.37 14.07
C ARG A 59 -8.13 -0.56 13.20
N LEU A 60 -7.34 -0.03 12.27
CA LEU A 60 -6.41 -0.84 11.49
C LEU A 60 -5.31 -1.47 12.36
N LEU A 61 -4.78 -0.71 13.32
CA LEU A 61 -3.78 -1.23 14.27
C LEU A 61 -4.37 -2.32 15.17
N GLU A 62 -5.62 -2.19 15.62
CA GLU A 62 -6.31 -3.26 16.37
C GLU A 62 -6.47 -4.54 15.54
N MET A 63 -6.81 -4.40 14.25
CA MET A 63 -6.87 -5.54 13.32
C MET A 63 -5.49 -6.17 13.13
N TYR A 64 -4.43 -5.36 13.03
CA TYR A 64 -3.06 -5.83 12.94
C TYR A 64 -2.65 -6.67 14.16
N GLU A 65 -2.94 -6.20 15.37
CA GLU A 65 -2.65 -6.96 16.60
C GLU A 65 -3.44 -8.27 16.67
N THR A 66 -4.68 -8.28 16.18
CA THR A 66 -5.47 -9.52 16.04
C THR A 66 -4.78 -10.52 15.12
N PHE A 67 -4.28 -10.08 13.95
CA PHE A 67 -3.57 -10.95 13.02
C PHE A 67 -2.27 -11.53 13.58
N LYS A 68 -1.57 -10.77 14.44
CA LYS A 68 -0.40 -11.27 15.17
C LYS A 68 -0.79 -12.36 16.16
N ALA A 69 -1.88 -12.16 16.90
CA ALA A 69 -2.39 -13.14 17.86
C ALA A 69 -2.79 -14.47 17.18
N ASP A 70 -3.29 -14.40 15.94
CA ASP A 70 -3.64 -15.57 15.12
C ASP A 70 -2.42 -16.30 14.52
N GLY A 71 -1.20 -15.93 14.92
CA GLY A 71 0.03 -16.64 14.55
C GLY A 71 0.64 -16.24 13.21
N ARG A 72 0.11 -15.21 12.54
CA ARG A 72 0.75 -14.66 11.34
C ARG A 72 2.07 -13.98 11.74
N GLN A 73 3.19 -14.46 11.22
CA GLN A 73 4.49 -13.89 11.51
C GLN A 73 4.82 -12.76 10.53
N PHE A 74 5.20 -11.60 11.09
CA PHE A 74 5.63 -10.43 10.33
C PHE A 74 7.08 -10.09 10.63
N PRO A 75 7.84 -9.55 9.66
CA PRO A 75 9.17 -9.03 9.95
C PRO A 75 9.12 -8.00 11.08
N GLU A 76 10.03 -8.08 12.05
CA GLU A 76 10.07 -7.14 13.21
C GLU A 76 10.10 -5.67 12.79
N LYS A 77 10.69 -5.37 11.62
CA LYS A 77 10.69 -4.02 11.06
C LYS A 77 9.26 -3.53 10.83
N VAL A 78 8.38 -4.35 10.28
CA VAL A 78 6.97 -4.00 10.01
C VAL A 78 6.24 -3.72 11.33
N ASN A 79 6.46 -4.54 12.36
CA ASN A 79 5.92 -4.30 13.71
C ASN A 79 6.28 -2.92 14.24
N ARG A 80 7.58 -2.59 14.24
CA ARG A 80 8.06 -1.30 14.74
C ARG A 80 7.52 -0.14 13.92
N TYR A 81 7.58 -0.27 12.59
CA TYR A 81 7.07 0.77 11.70
C TYR A 81 5.59 1.05 11.94
N LEU A 82 4.73 0.03 12.04
CA LEU A 82 3.29 0.22 12.28
C LEU A 82 2.97 0.81 13.65
N SER A 83 3.77 0.50 14.67
CA SER A 83 3.55 1.00 16.04
C SER A 83 3.81 2.51 16.16
N ASP A 84 4.78 3.03 15.39
CA ASP A 84 5.19 4.43 15.43
C ASP A 84 4.52 5.27 14.32
N LEU A 85 3.75 4.64 13.43
CA LEU A 85 3.19 5.30 12.25
C LEU A 85 1.97 6.16 12.61
N GLN A 86 2.16 7.48 12.56
CA GLN A 86 1.08 8.45 12.75
C GLN A 86 0.44 8.92 11.45
N ASP A 87 1.08 8.63 10.31
CA ASP A 87 0.58 9.03 9.00
C ASP A 87 -0.52 8.06 8.53
N PRO A 88 -1.78 8.52 8.42
CA PRO A 88 -2.90 7.67 8.03
C PRO A 88 -2.78 7.15 6.59
N GLU A 89 -2.16 7.90 5.69
CA GLU A 89 -1.94 7.46 4.31
C GLU A 89 -0.92 6.32 4.27
N MET A 90 0.23 6.49 4.92
CA MET A 90 1.24 5.44 4.97
C MET A 90 0.70 4.18 5.66
N LEU A 91 -0.13 4.34 6.70
CA LEU A 91 -0.75 3.22 7.39
C LEU A 91 -1.69 2.43 6.48
N ALA A 92 -2.56 3.12 5.73
CA ALA A 92 -3.44 2.48 4.76
C ALA A 92 -2.63 1.69 3.72
N ASP A 93 -1.59 2.31 3.16
CA ASP A 93 -0.76 1.73 2.11
C ASP A 93 0.03 0.51 2.61
N LEU A 94 0.62 0.58 3.81
CA LEU A 94 1.38 -0.52 4.39
C LEU A 94 0.48 -1.70 4.76
N MET A 95 -0.67 -1.44 5.36
CA MET A 95 -1.66 -2.47 5.67
C MET A 95 -2.15 -3.16 4.39
N ALA A 96 -2.47 -2.40 3.36
CA ALA A 96 -2.89 -2.94 2.07
C ALA A 96 -1.80 -3.81 1.41
N ALA A 97 -0.57 -3.31 1.35
CA ALA A 97 0.55 -4.02 0.74
C ALA A 97 0.89 -5.33 1.46
N THR A 98 0.67 -5.37 2.78
CA THR A 98 0.98 -6.54 3.62
C THR A 98 -0.10 -7.61 3.55
N PHE A 99 -1.37 -7.22 3.55
CA PHE A 99 -2.47 -8.15 3.87
C PHE A 99 -3.47 -8.41 2.75
N ILE A 100 -3.67 -7.46 1.85
CA ILE A 100 -4.65 -7.62 0.77
C ILE A 100 -3.92 -8.28 -0.37
N SER A 101 -4.27 -9.50 -0.77
CA SER A 101 -3.60 -10.21 -1.88
C SER A 101 -4.28 -10.00 -3.24
N ASP A 102 -5.59 -9.73 -3.24
CA ASP A 102 -6.37 -9.56 -4.47
C ASP A 102 -5.87 -8.35 -5.30
N PRO A 103 -5.42 -8.56 -6.56
CA PRO A 103 -4.90 -7.47 -7.39
C PRO A 103 -5.93 -6.39 -7.72
N SER A 104 -7.20 -6.74 -7.86
CA SER A 104 -8.27 -5.80 -8.20
C SER A 104 -8.55 -4.87 -7.02
N ARG A 105 -8.60 -5.41 -5.80
CA ARG A 105 -8.70 -4.62 -4.56
C ARG A 105 -7.48 -3.71 -4.37
N ARG A 106 -6.27 -4.21 -4.64
CA ARG A 106 -5.05 -3.39 -4.60
C ARG A 106 -5.11 -2.23 -5.59
N GLN A 107 -5.59 -2.48 -6.81
CA GLN A 107 -5.74 -1.43 -7.82
C GLN A 107 -6.75 -0.37 -7.37
N GLN A 108 -7.90 -0.78 -6.81
CA GLN A 108 -8.89 0.15 -6.27
C GLN A 108 -8.32 1.04 -5.17
N LEU A 109 -7.50 0.50 -4.27
CA LEU A 109 -6.80 1.28 -3.24
C LEU A 109 -5.73 2.21 -3.79
N LEU A 110 -5.06 1.81 -4.87
CA LEU A 110 -4.07 2.65 -5.54
C LEU A 110 -4.71 3.89 -6.17
N GLU A 111 -5.92 3.73 -6.73
CA GLU A 111 -6.68 4.79 -7.41
C GLU A 111 -7.44 5.72 -6.45
N GLU A 112 -7.76 5.26 -5.23
CA GLU A 112 -8.49 6.07 -4.26
C GLU A 112 -7.61 7.20 -3.69
N SER A 113 -7.85 8.43 -4.15
CA SER A 113 -7.13 9.63 -3.71
C SER A 113 -7.44 10.07 -2.28
N SER A 114 -8.62 9.78 -1.74
CA SER A 114 -9.01 10.18 -0.39
C SER A 114 -8.42 9.24 0.65
N VAL A 115 -7.58 9.78 1.54
CA VAL A 115 -6.97 9.00 2.63
C VAL A 115 -8.05 8.35 3.51
N THR A 116 -9.09 9.10 3.88
CA THR A 116 -10.20 8.58 4.69
C THR A 116 -10.93 7.43 4.01
N GLN A 117 -11.23 7.54 2.71
CA GLN A 117 -11.90 6.46 1.98
C GLN A 117 -10.98 5.26 1.79
N ARG A 118 -9.69 5.49 1.53
CA ARG A 118 -8.70 4.41 1.43
C ARG A 118 -8.62 3.62 2.74
N LEU A 119 -8.56 4.29 3.89
CA LEU A 119 -8.62 3.64 5.21
C LEU A 119 -9.88 2.78 5.37
N ARG A 120 -11.05 3.29 4.97
CA ARG A 120 -12.33 2.56 5.03
C ARG A 120 -12.31 1.31 4.14
N LEU A 121 -11.83 1.43 2.90
CA LEU A 121 -11.69 0.33 1.97
C LEU A 121 -10.72 -0.74 2.50
N VAL A 122 -9.57 -0.34 3.06
CA VAL A 122 -8.63 -1.29 3.67
C VAL A 122 -9.32 -2.04 4.81
N ILE A 123 -9.98 -1.35 5.74
CA ILE A 123 -10.72 -2.00 6.84
C ILE A 123 -11.77 -2.98 6.30
N GLN A 124 -12.51 -2.59 5.28
CA GLN A 124 -13.51 -3.45 4.66
C GLN A 124 -12.87 -4.72 4.08
N PHE A 125 -11.86 -4.57 3.22
CA PHE A 125 -11.20 -5.68 2.56
C PHE A 125 -10.52 -6.62 3.57
N LEU A 126 -9.87 -6.07 4.60
CA LEU A 126 -9.25 -6.91 5.64
C LEU A 126 -10.26 -7.77 6.39
N ARG A 127 -11.49 -7.28 6.65
CA ARG A 127 -12.53 -8.11 7.27
C ARG A 127 -12.96 -9.25 6.34
N GLU A 128 -13.07 -8.97 5.06
CA GLU A 128 -13.43 -9.96 4.05
C GLU A 128 -12.34 -11.04 3.90
N GLU A 129 -11.05 -10.67 3.98
CA GLU A 129 -9.91 -11.62 3.96
C GLU A 129 -9.85 -12.52 5.21
N THR A 130 -10.41 -12.09 6.33
CA THR A 130 -10.36 -12.84 7.61
C THR A 130 -11.57 -13.70 7.87
N ALA A 131 -12.67 -13.43 7.18
CA ALA A 131 -13.89 -14.23 7.24
C ALA A 131 -13.86 -15.44 6.29
N ALA A 132 -12.87 -15.50 5.41
CA ALA A 132 -12.61 -16.59 4.47
C ALA A 132 -11.55 -17.55 5.03
#